data_AF-A0A8C0GS21-F1
#
_entry.id   AF-A0A8C0GS21-F1
#
_cell.length_a   1.000
_cell.length_b   1.000
_cell.length_c   1.000
_cell.angle_alpha   90.00
_cell.angle_beta   90.00
_cell.angle_gamma   90.00
#
_symmetry.space_group_name_H-M   'P 1'
#
loop_
_entity.id
_entity.type
_entity.pdbx_description
1 polymer ?
#
loop_
_entity_poly.entity_id
_entity_poly.type
_entity_poly.pdbx_seq_one_letter_code
_entity_poly.pdbx_strand_id
1 'polypeptide(L)'
;MGPLALLGFALLSAGLALAELDSTFSKCRHYFYGGTAPQGFDTKNRTNICQKYNGTYHFATLYSESSRIPVWSAYTIDERNCTDTASETWKVEPQVSLSPV
;
A
#
# COMPACT_ATOMS: atom_id res chain seq x y z
N MET A 1 8.96 -29.38 -26.12
CA MET A 1 8.65 -28.03 -25.58
C MET A 1 9.96 -27.45 -25.09
N GLY A 2 10.58 -26.56 -25.87
CA GLY A 2 11.98 -26.18 -25.71
C GLY A 2 12.25 -25.30 -24.48
N PRO A 3 13.52 -25.20 -24.04
CA PRO A 3 13.93 -24.43 -22.86
C PRO A 3 13.54 -22.95 -22.93
N LEU A 4 13.38 -22.40 -24.14
CA LEU A 4 12.86 -21.04 -24.40
C LEU A 4 11.41 -20.85 -23.91
N ALA A 5 10.56 -21.88 -24.01
CA ALA A 5 9.18 -21.80 -23.53
C ALA A 5 9.10 -21.81 -22.00
N LEU A 6 10.02 -22.53 -21.34
CA LEU A 6 10.15 -22.56 -19.88
C LEU A 6 10.66 -21.22 -19.32
N LEU A 7 11.62 -20.59 -20.00
CA LEU A 7 12.10 -19.23 -19.68
C LEU A 7 11.00 -18.17 -19.85
N GLY A 8 10.19 -18.28 -20.90
CA GLY A 8 9.03 -17.39 -21.11
C GLY A 8 7.97 -17.50 -20.02
N PHE A 9 7.69 -18.71 -19.55
CA PHE A 9 6.73 -18.95 -18.45
C PHE A 9 7.27 -18.45 -17.10
N ALA A 10 8.57 -18.62 -16.83
CA ALA A 10 9.21 -18.17 -15.61
C ALA A 10 9.15 -16.63 -15.46
N LEU A 11 9.40 -15.89 -16.54
CA LEU A 11 9.31 -14.43 -16.56
C LEU A 11 7.86 -13.92 -16.36
N LEU A 12 6.86 -14.68 -16.79
CA LEU A 12 5.45 -14.34 -16.59
C LEU A 12 4.95 -14.61 -15.16
N SER A 13 5.61 -15.52 -14.44
CA SER A 13 5.31 -15.87 -13.05
C SER A 13 5.95 -14.97 -12.00
N ALA A 14 6.88 -14.09 -12.42
CA ALA A 14 7.36 -12.99 -11.58
C ALA A 14 6.21 -11.98 -11.40
N GLY A 15 5.33 -12.27 -10.44
CA GLY A 15 4.12 -11.52 -10.18
C GLY A 15 4.42 -10.03 -10.07
N LEU A 16 3.79 -9.25 -10.95
CA LEU A 16 3.76 -7.80 -10.80
C LEU A 16 3.10 -7.52 -9.45
N ALA A 17 3.86 -6.94 -8.54
CA ALA A 17 3.35 -6.47 -7.27
C ALA A 17 2.44 -5.27 -7.59
N LEU A 18 1.13 -5.52 -7.75
CA LEU A 18 0.15 -4.46 -7.96
C LEU A 18 -0.24 -3.91 -6.59
N ALA A 19 -0.05 -2.60 -6.39
CA ALA A 19 -0.71 -1.90 -5.31
C ALA A 19 -2.23 -1.96 -5.51
N GLU A 20 -2.97 -2.33 -4.47
CA GLU A 20 -4.43 -2.34 -4.51
C GLU A 20 -4.92 -0.89 -4.46
N LEU A 21 -5.31 -0.36 -5.62
CA LEU A 21 -5.85 0.99 -5.74
C LEU A 21 -7.32 0.98 -5.36
N ASP A 22 -7.70 1.84 -4.43
CA ASP A 22 -9.08 1.95 -3.96
C ASP A 22 -9.55 3.39 -4.12
N SER A 23 -10.26 3.66 -5.22
CA SER A 23 -10.74 5.00 -5.57
C SER A 23 -11.62 5.64 -4.48
N THR A 24 -12.15 4.87 -3.52
CA THR A 24 -13.06 5.37 -2.48
C THR A 24 -12.61 5.07 -1.05
N PHE A 25 -11.42 4.49 -0.88
CA PHE A 25 -10.94 3.94 0.38
C PHE A 25 -11.90 2.92 1.02
N SER A 26 -12.68 2.20 0.24
CA SER A 26 -13.63 1.17 0.71
C SER A 26 -13.08 0.23 1.78
N LYS A 27 -11.79 -0.15 1.72
CA LYS A 27 -11.15 -1.06 2.69
C LYS A 27 -10.59 -0.40 3.95
N CYS A 28 -10.34 0.91 3.91
CA CYS A 28 -9.59 1.61 4.95
C CYS A 28 -10.22 2.96 5.35
N ARG A 29 -11.47 3.22 4.94
CA ARG A 29 -12.19 4.47 5.22
C ARG A 29 -12.30 4.79 6.71
N HIS A 30 -12.35 3.77 7.56
CA HIS A 30 -12.48 3.90 9.01
C HIS A 30 -11.28 4.59 9.67
N TYR A 31 -10.13 4.69 8.99
CA TYR A 31 -8.99 5.47 9.49
C TYR A 31 -9.18 6.98 9.37
N PHE A 32 -10.04 7.45 8.46
CA PHE A 32 -10.37 8.88 8.40
C PHE A 32 -11.27 9.27 9.57
N TYR A 33 -11.02 10.44 10.14
CA TYR A 33 -11.92 11.04 11.12
C TYR A 33 -13.34 11.16 10.52
N GLY A 34 -14.33 10.59 11.21
CA GLY A 34 -15.72 10.54 10.72
C GLY A 34 -15.89 9.82 9.37
N GLY A 35 -14.94 8.96 8.98
CA GLY A 35 -14.99 8.23 7.71
C GLY A 35 -14.88 9.11 6.46
N THR A 36 -14.40 10.35 6.60
CA THR A 36 -14.40 11.34 5.52
C THR A 36 -12.97 11.66 5.07
N ALA A 37 -12.65 11.35 3.82
CA ALA A 37 -11.36 11.71 3.24
C ALA A 37 -11.20 13.24 3.13
N PRO A 38 -10.00 13.78 3.38
CA PRO A 38 -9.79 15.22 3.37
C PRO A 38 -9.94 15.78 1.96
N GLN A 39 -10.46 17.00 1.88
CA GLN A 39 -10.67 17.73 0.65
C GLN A 39 -9.56 18.78 0.44
N GLY A 40 -9.46 19.33 -0.77
CA GLY A 40 -8.51 20.41 -1.08
C GLY A 40 -7.15 19.96 -1.63
N PHE A 41 -6.91 18.66 -1.74
CA PHE A 41 -5.75 18.12 -2.47
C PHE A 41 -6.09 17.93 -3.95
N ASP A 42 -5.11 18.15 -4.83
CA ASP A 42 -5.26 17.89 -6.27
C ASP A 42 -5.74 16.45 -6.49
N THR A 43 -6.79 16.30 -7.29
CA THR A 43 -7.43 15.02 -7.60
C THR A 43 -6.96 14.43 -8.93
N LYS A 44 -6.27 15.21 -9.77
CA LYS A 44 -5.93 14.79 -11.14
C LYS A 44 -4.76 13.81 -11.22
N ASN A 45 -3.79 13.92 -10.31
CA ASN A 45 -2.58 13.07 -10.27
C ASN A 45 -2.42 12.35 -8.93
N ARG A 46 -3.54 11.91 -8.36
CA ARG A 46 -3.58 11.33 -7.03
C ARG A 46 -4.20 9.95 -7.05
N THR A 47 -3.55 9.07 -6.32
CA THR A 47 -3.95 7.69 -6.14
C THR A 47 -4.31 7.45 -4.68
N ASN A 48 -5.46 6.83 -4.48
CA ASN A 48 -5.97 6.49 -3.16
C ASN A 48 -5.51 5.07 -2.82
N ILE A 49 -4.75 4.93 -1.73
CA ILE A 49 -4.12 3.67 -1.32
C ILE A 49 -4.62 3.27 0.07
N CYS A 50 -5.12 2.05 0.19
CA CYS A 50 -5.28 1.39 1.49
C CYS A 50 -4.01 0.60 1.80
N GLN A 51 -3.22 1.14 2.71
CA GLN A 51 -1.86 0.66 2.98
C GLN A 51 -1.90 -0.67 3.70
N LYS A 52 -1.19 -1.66 3.15
CA LYS A 52 -1.35 -3.06 3.52
C LYS A 52 -0.02 -3.68 3.92
N TYR A 53 0.04 -4.25 5.12
CA TYR A 53 1.19 -4.98 5.62
C TYR A 53 0.74 -6.32 6.20
N ASN A 54 1.41 -7.39 5.76
CA ASN A 54 1.10 -8.78 6.12
C ASN A 54 -0.38 -9.14 5.95
N GLY A 55 -0.98 -8.72 4.82
CA GLY A 55 -2.39 -9.01 4.52
C GLY A 55 -3.40 -8.08 5.18
N THR A 56 -2.98 -7.23 6.13
CA THR A 56 -3.86 -6.37 6.92
C THR A 56 -3.72 -4.91 6.49
N TYR A 57 -4.84 -4.18 6.39
CA TYR A 57 -4.82 -2.74 6.16
C TYR A 57 -4.48 -2.01 7.47
N HIS A 58 -3.60 -1.03 7.42
CA HIS A 58 -3.12 -0.30 8.62
C HIS A 58 -3.42 1.19 8.59
N PHE A 59 -3.53 1.80 7.40
CA PHE A 59 -3.81 3.22 7.26
C PHE A 59 -4.29 3.55 5.83
N ALA A 60 -4.89 4.73 5.67
CA ALA A 60 -5.28 5.27 4.37
C ALA A 60 -4.28 6.34 3.92
N THR A 61 -3.91 6.35 2.64
CA THR A 61 -2.97 7.32 2.08
C THR A 61 -3.49 7.92 0.78
N LEU A 62 -3.43 9.24 0.71
CA LEU A 62 -3.50 10.02 -0.52
C LEU A 62 -2.08 10.13 -1.09
N TYR A 63 -1.83 9.51 -2.24
CA TYR A 63 -0.51 9.45 -2.85
C TYR A 63 -0.44 10.31 -4.12
N SER A 64 0.56 11.18 -4.22
CA SER A 64 0.86 11.91 -5.45
C SER A 64 1.82 11.09 -6.30
N GLU A 65 1.38 10.66 -7.48
CA GLU A 65 2.23 9.89 -8.40
C GLU A 65 3.33 10.76 -9.04
N SER A 66 3.02 12.03 -9.30
CA SER A 66 3.96 12.98 -9.91
C SER A 66 5.13 13.31 -8.97
N SER A 67 4.83 13.51 -7.69
CA SER A 67 5.82 13.83 -6.66
C SER A 67 6.38 12.58 -5.98
N ARG A 68 5.75 11.42 -6.16
CA ARG A 68 6.07 10.14 -5.51
C ARG A 68 6.07 10.21 -3.98
N ILE A 69 5.15 11.00 -3.40
CA ILE A 69 5.03 11.17 -1.95
C ILE A 69 3.59 10.92 -1.46
N PRO A 70 3.41 10.44 -0.22
CA PRO A 70 2.13 10.52 0.46
C PRO A 70 1.84 11.99 0.80
N VAL A 71 0.89 12.60 0.10
CA VAL A 71 0.49 14.00 0.38
C VAL A 71 -0.29 14.10 1.68
N TRP A 72 -0.95 13.01 2.09
CA TRP A 72 -1.69 12.92 3.33
C TRP A 72 -1.96 11.46 3.71
N SER A 73 -1.94 11.15 5.00
CA SER A 73 -2.29 9.81 5.51
C SER A 73 -3.16 9.91 6.78
N ALA A 74 -4.01 8.91 6.98
CA ALA A 74 -4.85 8.72 8.17
C ALA A 74 -4.61 7.36 8.80
N TYR A 75 -4.47 7.35 10.12
CA TYR A 75 -4.34 6.13 10.92
C TYR A 75 -4.98 6.37 12.29
N THR A 76 -5.25 5.28 13.01
CA THR A 76 -5.77 5.33 14.38
C THR A 76 -4.71 4.74 15.31
N ILE A 77 -4.40 5.46 16.39
CA ILE A 77 -3.52 4.97 17.44
C ILE A 77 -4.39 4.38 18.55
N ASP A 78 -4.10 3.15 18.95
CA ASP A 78 -4.64 2.55 20.16
C ASP A 78 -3.57 2.62 21.24
N GLU A 79 -3.77 3.47 22.25
CA GLU A 79 -2.84 3.69 23.36
C GLU A 79 -2.47 2.40 24.10
N ARG A 80 -3.33 1.38 24.07
CA ARG A 80 -3.07 0.08 24.72
C ARG A 80 -2.05 -0.78 23.95
N ASN A 81 -1.87 -0.51 22.66
CA ASN A 81 -1.00 -1.23 21.75
C ASN A 81 0.28 -0.44 21.40
N CYS A 82 0.53 0.67 22.09
CA CYS A 82 1.77 1.45 21.97
C CYS A 82 2.92 0.81 22.75
N THR A 83 3.19 -0.47 22.51
CA THR A 83 4.29 -1.22 23.15
C THR A 83 5.50 -1.39 22.24
N ASP A 84 5.34 -1.14 20.94
CA ASP A 84 6.41 -1.29 19.95
C ASP A 84 7.39 -0.11 20.04
N THR A 85 8.65 -0.43 20.31
CA THR A 85 9.77 0.45 20.00
C THR A 85 9.86 0.60 18.49
N ALA A 86 10.03 1.83 17.98
CA ALA A 86 10.16 2.08 16.55
C ALA A 86 11.17 1.12 15.91
N SER A 87 10.69 0.22 15.04
CA SER A 87 11.57 -0.65 14.26
C SER A 87 12.35 0.19 13.26
N GLU A 88 13.67 0.02 13.21
CA GLU A 88 14.53 0.69 12.21
C GLU A 88 14.41 0.07 10.81
N THR A 89 13.64 -1.01 10.65
CA THR A 89 13.48 -1.70 9.37
C THR A 89 12.39 -1.04 8.53
N TRP A 90 12.79 -0.51 7.37
CA TRP A 90 11.87 0.05 6.38
C TRP A 90 10.94 -1.01 5.79
N LYS A 91 9.64 -0.70 5.73
CA LYS A 91 8.62 -1.52 5.08
C LYS A 91 8.25 -0.87 3.73
N VAL A 92 8.40 -1.61 2.63
CA VAL A 92 8.21 -1.08 1.25
C VAL A 92 7.03 -1.77 0.57
N GLU A 93 5.96 -1.07 0.23
CA GLU A 93 4.88 -1.70 -0.55
C GLU A 93 5.32 -2.07 -1.99
N PRO A 94 4.77 -3.13 -2.61
CA PRO A 94 3.85 -4.13 -2.05
C PRO A 94 4.64 -5.27 -1.39
N GLN A 95 4.35 -5.55 -0.12
CA GLN A 95 5.07 -6.56 0.67
C GLN A 95 4.61 -8.01 0.38
N VAL A 96 4.08 -8.28 -0.81
CA VAL A 96 3.76 -9.65 -1.26
C VAL A 96 5.05 -10.37 -1.65
N SER A 97 5.76 -10.84 -0.63
CA SER A 97 6.84 -11.84 -0.67
C SER A 97 7.80 -11.76 -1.87
N LEU A 98 8.96 -11.12 -1.67
CA LEU A 98 10.17 -11.79 -2.13
C LEU A 98 10.36 -12.98 -1.19
N SER A 99 10.07 -14.19 -1.69
CA SER A 99 10.48 -15.45 -1.07
C SER A 99 11.95 -15.34 -0.63
N PRO A 100 12.40 -16.04 0.44
CA PRO A 100 13.80 -15.96 0.86
C PRO A 100 14.70 -16.30 -0.32
N VAL A 101 15.71 -15.45 -0.54
CA VAL A 101 16.90 -15.82 -1.32
C VAL A 101 17.69 -16.84 -0.51
#